data_AF-A0AAV6UFV1-F1
#
_entry.id   AF-A0AAV6UFV1-F1
#
_cell.length_a   1.000
_cell.length_b   1.000
_cell.length_c   1.000
_cell.angle_alpha   90.00
_cell.angle_beta   90.00
_cell.angle_gamma   90.00
#
_symmetry.space_group_name_H-M   'P 1'
#
loop_
_entity.id
_entity.type
_entity.pdbx_description
1 polymer ?
#
loop_
_entity_poly.entity_id
_entity_poly.type
_entity_poly.pdbx_seq_one_letter_code
_entity_poly.pdbx_strand_id
1 'polypeptide(L)'
;MCDPVIISKLYASVLHEDILKYHITNSDIRTGIQNMKEVYLPNPMSLTSDHLDVANYDDPAHRCAYLHKYAPFHTGMVAEMLYRAVLDNPKVFRDLLLSSGSLSICSLGGGPGSDVIGVMSVLNSSFGFFQVSATIVDCMPNWRQTFASLIQELRYGAYGTLGQCVTDQYFSWNYLGCNLLGTMSNDVNTAISRANLLTMIKFVSASACKDTPAMIKKIFRVMKPGALVLYIDNAGGGFHQLVRTEAQLCNLITVFGPLEHEHYVTNDYNIKRFGYTPCLETKVTVHIWRKPSSDSAVQRESNRGQPKNNLNRSRSSTPGRANTSRSRSSTPGRANVTANAWNNVVKNYQGVPAQNLDNRRTSTPDNKVNSRNFQTMNSQTIDNRRPSTTGSTANRNLQGVQSQNVNNRYPNFCAPVIQSTNVAQSRPRGRSPTRSVIQQPRNIHYARPSPGSGYRPAPSEDRAEQEGEQCCCCVIS
;
A
#
# COMPACT_ATOMS: atom_id res chain seq x y z
N MET A 1 8.69 -9.77 11.43
CA MET A 1 8.72 -8.88 10.25
C MET A 1 8.67 -9.75 8.99
N CYS A 2 8.10 -9.27 7.89
CA CYS A 2 8.01 -10.07 6.67
C CYS A 2 9.40 -10.28 6.06
N ASP A 3 9.70 -11.52 5.68
CA ASP A 3 10.95 -11.86 5.00
C ASP A 3 11.00 -11.18 3.61
N PRO A 4 12.02 -10.36 3.30
CA PRO A 4 12.18 -9.73 2.00
C PRO A 4 12.21 -10.70 0.81
N VAL A 5 12.69 -11.93 1.01
CA VAL A 5 12.70 -12.98 -0.01
C VAL A 5 11.26 -13.39 -0.36
N ILE A 6 10.40 -13.53 0.65
CA ILE A 6 8.99 -13.87 0.48
C ILE A 6 8.24 -12.76 -0.26
N ILE A 7 8.51 -11.49 0.07
CA ILE A 7 7.94 -10.33 -0.63
C ILE A 7 8.42 -10.27 -2.09
N SER A 8 9.72 -10.44 -2.33
CA SER A 8 10.29 -10.46 -3.68
C SER A 8 9.68 -11.56 -4.54
N LYS A 9 9.53 -12.75 -3.97
CA LYS A 9 8.92 -13.90 -4.64
C LYS A 9 7.47 -13.61 -5.03
N LEU A 10 6.67 -13.06 -4.11
CA LEU A 10 5.26 -12.72 -4.36
C LEU A 10 5.10 -11.83 -5.59
N TYR A 11 5.81 -10.70 -5.59
CA TYR A 11 5.71 -9.74 -6.69
C TYR A 11 6.31 -10.29 -7.99
N ALA A 12 7.37 -11.09 -7.92
CA ALA A 12 7.95 -11.74 -9.09
C ALA A 12 6.99 -12.76 -9.73
N SER A 13 6.26 -13.55 -8.93
CA SER A 13 5.26 -14.50 -9.43
C SER A 13 4.13 -13.76 -10.16
N VAL A 14 3.52 -12.76 -9.53
CA VAL A 14 2.41 -12.01 -10.15
C VAL A 14 2.87 -11.24 -11.39
N LEU A 15 4.07 -10.66 -11.36
CA LEU A 15 4.68 -10.03 -12.53
C LEU A 15 4.82 -11.01 -13.70
N HIS A 16 5.29 -12.23 -13.44
CA HIS A 16 5.44 -13.26 -14.47
C HIS A 16 4.10 -13.66 -15.08
N GLU A 17 3.08 -13.88 -14.24
CA GLU A 17 1.73 -14.20 -14.70
C GLU A 17 1.12 -13.07 -15.54
N ASP A 18 1.26 -11.80 -15.12
CA ASP A 18 0.77 -10.66 -15.90
C ASP A 18 1.51 -10.53 -17.25
N ILE A 19 2.83 -10.79 -17.29
CA ILE A 19 3.60 -10.83 -18.54
C ILE A 19 3.02 -11.85 -19.52
N LEU A 20 2.77 -13.08 -19.06
CA LEU A 20 2.22 -14.15 -19.89
C LEU A 20 0.80 -13.84 -20.33
N LYS A 21 -0.05 -13.42 -19.40
CA LYS A 21 -1.49 -13.15 -19.63
C LYS A 21 -1.75 -12.03 -20.62
N TYR A 22 -0.95 -10.97 -20.57
CA TYR A 22 -1.14 -9.78 -21.42
C TYR A 22 -0.14 -9.70 -22.58
N HIS A 23 0.66 -10.75 -22.80
CA HIS A 23 1.69 -10.81 -23.86
C HIS A 23 2.65 -9.63 -23.84
N ILE A 24 3.09 -9.22 -22.66
CA ILE A 24 3.93 -8.04 -22.46
C ILE A 24 5.38 -8.41 -22.79
N THR A 25 6.05 -7.60 -23.61
CA THR A 25 7.47 -7.80 -23.89
C THR A 25 8.35 -7.10 -22.86
N ASN A 26 9.62 -7.51 -22.77
CA ASN A 26 10.62 -6.78 -21.98
C ASN A 26 10.76 -5.32 -22.43
N SER A 27 10.50 -5.02 -23.71
CA SER A 27 10.55 -3.65 -24.23
C SER A 27 9.42 -2.80 -23.67
N ASP A 28 8.21 -3.33 -23.59
CA ASP A 28 7.05 -2.62 -23.05
C ASP A 28 7.26 -2.28 -21.58
N ILE A 29 7.82 -3.20 -20.80
CA ILE A 29 8.15 -2.95 -19.38
C ILE A 29 9.22 -1.86 -19.26
N ARG A 30 10.24 -1.85 -20.12
CA ARG A 30 11.25 -0.78 -20.14
C ARG A 30 10.63 0.58 -20.42
N THR A 31 9.73 0.66 -21.40
CA THR A 31 8.97 1.89 -21.68
C THR A 31 8.12 2.29 -20.48
N GLY A 32 7.43 1.36 -19.84
CA GLY A 32 6.67 1.62 -18.61
C GLY A 32 7.55 2.15 -17.47
N ILE A 33 8.76 1.59 -17.28
CA ILE A 33 9.74 2.07 -16.28
C ILE A 33 10.18 3.50 -16.61
N GLN A 34 10.44 3.81 -17.87
CA GLN A 34 10.88 5.14 -18.29
C GLN A 34 9.78 6.19 -18.10
N ASN A 35 8.54 5.89 -18.50
CA ASN A 35 7.40 6.77 -18.29
C ASN A 35 7.15 7.03 -16.80
N MET A 36 7.29 6.01 -15.94
CA MET A 36 7.21 6.20 -14.50
C MET A 36 8.35 7.07 -13.96
N LYS A 37 9.60 6.91 -14.46
CA LYS A 37 10.70 7.81 -14.02
C LYS A 37 10.30 9.27 -14.24
N GLU A 38 9.72 9.59 -15.39
CA GLU A 38 9.29 10.96 -15.74
C GLU A 38 8.18 11.48 -14.82
N VAL A 39 7.15 10.67 -14.56
CA VAL A 39 6.03 11.05 -13.67
C VAL A 39 6.48 11.21 -12.21
N TYR A 40 7.45 10.43 -11.75
CA TYR A 40 7.93 10.45 -10.37
C TYR A 40 9.06 11.46 -10.14
N LEU A 41 9.50 12.19 -11.16
CA LEU A 41 10.47 13.27 -10.98
C LEU A 41 9.85 14.35 -10.08
N PRO A 42 10.54 14.76 -8.99
CA PRO A 42 10.04 15.81 -8.13
C PRO A 42 9.80 17.11 -8.92
N ASN A 43 8.55 17.56 -8.95
CA ASN A 43 8.19 18.87 -9.49
C ASN A 43 7.84 19.83 -8.33
N PRO A 44 8.69 20.83 -8.02
CA PRO A 44 8.42 21.76 -6.92
C PRO A 44 7.16 22.62 -7.15
N MET A 45 6.69 22.74 -8.39
CA MET A 45 5.49 23.48 -8.75
C MET A 45 4.21 22.63 -8.73
N SER A 46 4.32 21.32 -8.45
CA SER A 46 3.18 20.38 -8.50
C SER A 46 1.99 20.84 -7.67
N LEU A 47 2.21 21.30 -6.42
CA LEU A 47 1.12 21.78 -5.54
C LEU A 47 0.39 23.04 -6.04
N THR A 48 0.97 23.76 -6.99
CA THR A 48 0.34 24.93 -7.62
C THR A 48 -0.23 24.62 -9.00
N SER A 49 0.01 23.42 -9.52
CA SER A 49 -0.43 23.00 -10.84
C SER A 49 -1.95 22.79 -10.89
N ASP A 50 -2.53 23.16 -12.03
CA ASP A 50 -3.91 22.85 -12.40
C ASP A 50 -4.07 21.43 -12.96
N HIS A 51 -2.95 20.82 -13.37
CA HIS A 51 -2.91 19.51 -14.00
C HIS A 51 -2.11 18.53 -13.15
N LEU A 52 -2.56 17.28 -13.16
CA LEU A 52 -1.88 16.16 -12.51
C LEU A 52 -1.35 15.23 -13.58
N ASP A 53 -0.04 15.03 -13.60
CA ASP A 53 0.60 14.01 -14.42
C ASP A 53 0.57 12.68 -13.67
N VAL A 54 -0.07 11.68 -14.26
CA VAL A 54 -0.19 10.34 -13.65
C VAL A 54 0.21 9.29 -14.68
N ALA A 55 1.01 8.33 -14.25
CA ALA A 55 1.33 7.16 -15.05
C ALA A 55 0.04 6.36 -15.34
N ASN A 56 -0.12 5.91 -16.58
CA ASN A 56 -1.32 5.17 -16.97
C ASN A 56 -1.25 3.71 -16.49
N TYR A 57 -1.68 3.45 -15.26
CA TYR A 57 -1.74 2.09 -14.73
C TYR A 57 -2.92 1.26 -15.24
N ASP A 58 -3.75 1.79 -16.15
CA ASP A 58 -4.66 0.94 -16.91
C ASP A 58 -3.93 0.12 -17.97
N ASP A 59 -2.72 0.53 -18.36
CA ASP A 59 -1.81 -0.25 -19.18
C ASP A 59 -1.09 -1.35 -18.35
N PRO A 60 -1.21 -2.64 -18.71
CA PRO A 60 -0.52 -3.73 -18.02
C PRO A 60 1.01 -3.59 -18.00
N ALA A 61 1.63 -2.96 -19.01
CA ALA A 61 3.07 -2.76 -19.04
C ALA A 61 3.54 -1.81 -17.91
N HIS A 62 2.76 -0.76 -17.64
CA HIS A 62 3.03 0.18 -16.55
C HIS A 62 2.83 -0.48 -15.17
N ARG A 63 1.81 -1.35 -15.03
CA ARG A 63 1.63 -2.15 -13.80
C ARG A 63 2.80 -3.10 -13.58
N CYS A 64 3.23 -3.83 -14.61
CA CYS A 64 4.39 -4.72 -14.53
C CYS A 64 5.68 -3.96 -14.18
N ALA A 65 5.88 -2.80 -14.78
CA ALA A 65 6.98 -1.92 -14.46
C ALA A 65 6.97 -1.52 -12.97
N TYR A 66 5.81 -1.16 -12.41
CA TYR A 66 5.68 -0.82 -11.00
C TYR A 66 5.90 -2.03 -10.07
N LEU A 67 5.35 -3.20 -10.41
CA LEU A 67 5.54 -4.44 -9.64
C LEU A 67 7.02 -4.82 -9.56
N HIS A 68 7.79 -4.59 -10.63
CA HIS A 68 9.24 -4.75 -10.61
C HIS A 68 9.93 -3.66 -9.77
N LYS A 69 9.61 -2.39 -10.04
CA LYS A 69 10.43 -1.27 -9.58
C LYS A 69 10.13 -0.80 -8.16
N TYR A 70 8.86 -0.78 -7.76
CA TYR A 70 8.43 -0.07 -6.55
C TYR A 70 7.67 -0.94 -5.56
N ALA A 71 6.88 -1.92 -6.00
CA ALA A 71 5.97 -2.63 -5.11
C ALA A 71 6.66 -3.39 -3.96
N PRO A 72 7.72 -4.21 -4.17
CA PRO A 72 8.44 -4.87 -3.07
C PRO A 72 9.03 -3.87 -2.09
N PHE A 73 9.66 -2.83 -2.62
CA PHE A 73 10.31 -1.78 -1.85
C PHE A 73 9.31 -1.01 -0.97
N HIS A 74 8.17 -0.61 -1.52
CA HIS A 74 7.11 0.07 -0.77
C HIS A 74 6.49 -0.82 0.31
N THR A 75 6.28 -2.12 0.03
CA THR A 75 5.80 -3.07 1.04
C THR A 75 6.79 -3.21 2.20
N GLY A 76 8.08 -3.36 1.90
CA GLY A 76 9.14 -3.41 2.92
C GLY A 76 9.22 -2.12 3.74
N MET A 77 9.20 -0.96 3.07
CA MET A 77 9.22 0.35 3.72
C MET A 77 8.04 0.55 4.68
N VAL A 78 6.82 0.21 4.24
CA VAL A 78 5.63 0.30 5.09
C VAL A 78 5.75 -0.63 6.30
N ALA A 79 6.22 -1.86 6.08
CA ALA A 79 6.39 -2.83 7.16
C ALA A 79 7.42 -2.35 8.20
N GLU A 80 8.58 -1.86 7.76
CA GLU A 80 9.64 -1.35 8.64
C GLU A 80 9.15 -0.15 9.47
N MET A 81 8.55 0.84 8.80
CA MET A 81 8.11 2.07 9.48
C MET A 81 6.96 1.83 10.44
N LEU A 82 6.00 0.95 10.08
CA LEU A 82 4.93 0.57 10.98
C LEU A 82 5.45 -0.27 12.15
N TYR A 83 6.43 -1.15 11.93
CA TYR A 83 7.03 -1.93 13.00
C TYR A 83 7.69 -1.03 14.06
N ARG A 84 8.46 -0.02 13.63
CA ARG A 84 9.02 1.00 14.53
C ARG A 84 7.93 1.72 15.33
N ALA A 85 6.84 2.12 14.68
CA ALA A 85 5.73 2.77 15.38
C ALA A 85 5.04 1.84 16.39
N VAL A 86 4.88 0.56 16.06
CA VAL A 86 4.33 -0.46 16.97
C VAL A 86 5.24 -0.67 18.18
N LEU A 87 6.56 -0.66 18.01
CA LEU A 87 7.50 -0.75 19.13
C LEU A 87 7.44 0.48 20.04
N ASP A 88 7.31 1.67 19.45
CA ASP A 88 7.25 2.94 20.19
C ASP A 88 5.94 3.08 20.97
N ASN A 89 4.80 2.71 20.36
CA ASN A 89 3.47 2.88 20.95
C ASN A 89 2.58 1.63 20.85
N PRO A 90 2.98 0.47 21.41
CA PRO A 90 2.29 -0.80 21.21
C PRO A 90 0.85 -0.79 21.73
N LYS A 91 0.57 0.01 22.77
CA LYS A 91 -0.77 0.16 23.34
C LYS A 91 -1.76 0.75 22.31
N VAL A 92 -1.35 1.74 21.53
CA VAL A 92 -2.25 2.39 20.56
C VAL A 92 -2.71 1.41 19.49
N PHE A 93 -1.79 0.59 18.97
CA PHE A 93 -2.11 -0.44 17.98
C PHE A 93 -2.88 -1.62 18.58
N ARG A 94 -2.58 -2.01 19.82
CA ARG A 94 -3.37 -3.01 20.53
C ARG A 94 -4.81 -2.55 20.74
N ASP A 95 -5.01 -1.32 21.21
CA ASP A 95 -6.34 -0.74 21.44
C ASP A 95 -7.12 -0.62 20.12
N LEU A 96 -6.43 -0.33 19.01
CA LEU A 96 -7.01 -0.32 17.67
C LEU A 96 -7.63 -1.68 17.30
N LEU A 97 -6.97 -2.78 17.65
CA LEU A 97 -7.41 -4.15 17.34
C LEU A 97 -8.48 -4.64 18.33
N LEU A 98 -8.27 -4.42 19.63
CA LEU A 98 -9.18 -4.89 20.68
C LEU A 98 -10.56 -4.21 20.64
N SER A 99 -10.61 -2.93 20.27
CA SER A 99 -11.86 -2.16 20.28
C SER A 99 -12.86 -2.61 19.23
N SER A 100 -12.41 -3.13 18.09
CA SER A 100 -13.29 -3.58 17.00
C SER A 100 -13.32 -5.09 16.80
N GLY A 101 -12.39 -5.86 17.39
CA GLY A 101 -12.24 -7.31 17.14
C GLY A 101 -11.83 -7.67 15.71
N SER A 102 -11.65 -6.66 14.85
CA SER A 102 -11.27 -6.73 13.44
C SER A 102 -10.57 -5.42 13.05
N LEU A 103 -9.73 -5.46 12.03
CA LEU A 103 -9.06 -4.28 11.49
C LEU A 103 -9.66 -3.91 10.14
N SER A 104 -10.29 -2.74 10.06
CA SER A 104 -10.68 -2.16 8.77
C SER A 104 -9.62 -1.18 8.27
N ILE A 105 -9.08 -1.44 7.08
CA ILE A 105 -8.06 -0.62 6.42
C ILE A 105 -8.70 0.10 5.24
N CYS A 106 -8.44 1.40 5.09
CA CYS A 106 -8.74 2.14 3.86
C CYS A 106 -7.44 2.70 3.28
N SER A 107 -7.01 2.12 2.16
CA SER A 107 -5.79 2.51 1.46
C SER A 107 -6.12 3.53 0.37
N LEU A 108 -5.54 4.72 0.47
CA LEU A 108 -5.78 5.84 -0.43
C LEU A 108 -4.63 5.98 -1.41
N GLY A 109 -4.91 5.87 -2.71
CA GLY A 109 -3.87 5.72 -3.74
C GLY A 109 -3.11 4.41 -3.61
N GLY A 110 -3.82 3.33 -3.22
CA GLY A 110 -3.19 2.07 -2.83
C GLY A 110 -2.57 1.28 -3.96
N GLY A 111 -2.89 1.59 -5.22
CA GLY A 111 -2.43 0.85 -6.39
C GLY A 111 -2.61 -0.68 -6.23
N PRO A 112 -1.53 -1.48 -6.30
CA PRO A 112 -1.60 -2.93 -6.11
C PRO A 112 -1.71 -3.37 -4.63
N GLY A 113 -2.06 -2.48 -3.69
CA GLY A 113 -2.24 -2.81 -2.27
C GLY A 113 -0.96 -3.16 -1.51
N SER A 114 0.19 -2.65 -1.97
CA SER A 114 1.51 -2.89 -1.35
C SER A 114 1.57 -2.48 0.13
N ASP A 115 0.89 -1.39 0.48
CA ASP A 115 0.77 -0.88 1.83
C ASP A 115 -0.09 -1.77 2.73
N VAL A 116 -1.22 -2.29 2.22
CA VAL A 116 -2.08 -3.24 2.93
C VAL A 116 -1.29 -4.49 3.30
N ILE A 117 -0.53 -5.07 2.36
CA ILE A 117 0.33 -6.24 2.60
C ILE A 117 1.39 -5.92 3.66
N GLY A 118 2.04 -4.76 3.57
CA GLY A 118 3.02 -4.30 4.55
C GLY A 118 2.43 -4.19 5.96
N VAL A 119 1.29 -3.50 6.09
CA VAL A 119 0.54 -3.35 7.35
C VAL A 119 0.17 -4.70 7.94
N MET A 120 -0.43 -5.58 7.15
CA MET A 120 -0.86 -6.92 7.61
C MET A 120 0.32 -7.74 8.10
N SER A 121 1.46 -7.68 7.40
CA SER A 121 2.65 -8.44 7.78
C SER A 121 3.16 -8.07 9.18
N VAL A 122 3.13 -6.78 9.52
CA VAL A 122 3.58 -6.28 10.82
C VAL A 122 2.56 -6.61 11.89
N LEU A 123 1.31 -6.17 11.71
CA LEU A 123 0.32 -6.26 12.77
C LEU A 123 -0.02 -7.72 13.12
N ASN A 124 -0.10 -8.61 12.13
CA ASN A 124 -0.29 -10.04 12.42
C ASN A 124 0.94 -10.65 13.12
N SER A 125 2.17 -10.23 12.77
CA SER A 125 3.36 -10.71 13.46
C SER A 125 3.48 -10.20 14.90
N SER A 126 2.98 -8.99 15.17
CA SER A 126 3.05 -8.35 16.49
C SER A 126 1.91 -8.76 17.42
N PHE A 127 0.74 -9.09 16.87
CA PHE A 127 -0.48 -9.30 17.63
C PHE A 127 -1.18 -10.64 17.32
N GLY A 128 -0.62 -11.49 16.46
CA GLY A 128 -1.27 -12.73 16.03
C GLY A 128 -2.38 -12.48 15.00
N PHE A 129 -3.11 -13.53 14.61
CA PHE A 129 -4.12 -13.45 13.57
C PHE A 129 -5.43 -12.80 14.06
N PHE A 130 -5.95 -11.89 13.25
CA PHE A 130 -7.27 -11.26 13.44
C PHE A 130 -7.93 -11.01 12.09
N GLN A 131 -9.24 -10.75 12.09
CA GLN A 131 -9.96 -10.44 10.86
C GLN A 131 -9.56 -9.06 10.34
N VAL A 132 -9.25 -8.98 9.05
CA VAL A 132 -8.89 -7.76 8.34
C VAL A 132 -9.85 -7.56 7.17
N SER A 133 -10.34 -6.34 7.01
CA SER A 133 -11.09 -5.92 5.83
C SER A 133 -10.40 -4.71 5.21
N ALA A 134 -9.90 -4.84 4.00
CA ALA A 134 -9.22 -3.76 3.29
C ALA A 134 -10.11 -3.18 2.19
N THR A 135 -10.24 -1.86 2.13
CA THR A 135 -10.76 -1.16 0.96
C THR A 135 -9.65 -0.36 0.33
N ILE A 136 -9.37 -0.64 -0.94
CA ILE A 136 -8.37 0.09 -1.73
C ILE A 136 -9.13 1.11 -2.57
N VAL A 137 -8.72 2.37 -2.49
CA VAL A 137 -9.31 3.47 -3.26
C VAL A 137 -8.22 4.07 -4.14
N ASP A 138 -8.42 4.02 -5.45
CA ASP A 138 -7.43 4.50 -6.43
C ASP A 138 -8.13 5.03 -7.68
N CYS A 139 -7.50 5.96 -8.40
CA CYS A 139 -8.06 6.50 -9.63
C CYS A 139 -7.94 5.54 -10.83
N MET A 140 -7.05 4.53 -10.75
CA MET A 140 -6.83 3.55 -11.81
C MET A 140 -7.52 2.22 -11.47
N PRO A 141 -8.65 1.88 -12.14
CA PRO A 141 -9.44 0.71 -11.78
C PRO A 141 -8.72 -0.62 -12.07
N ASN A 142 -7.81 -0.67 -13.05
CA ASN A 142 -7.18 -1.94 -13.44
C ASN A 142 -6.14 -2.48 -12.44
N TRP A 143 -5.78 -1.68 -11.44
CA TRP A 143 -5.06 -2.18 -10.27
C TRP A 143 -5.84 -3.24 -9.49
N ARG A 144 -7.18 -3.24 -9.57
CA ARG A 144 -8.04 -4.26 -8.94
C ARG A 144 -7.63 -5.67 -9.34
N GLN A 145 -7.34 -5.89 -10.63
CA GLN A 145 -6.95 -7.20 -11.16
C GLN A 145 -5.59 -7.60 -10.61
N THR A 146 -4.60 -6.69 -10.62
CA THR A 146 -3.27 -6.95 -10.07
C THR A 146 -3.32 -7.24 -8.56
N PHE A 147 -4.12 -6.49 -7.79
CA PHE A 147 -4.32 -6.78 -6.37
C PHE A 147 -5.00 -8.13 -6.15
N ALA A 148 -6.01 -8.48 -6.96
CA ALA A 148 -6.64 -9.80 -6.91
C ALA A 148 -5.62 -10.93 -7.17
N SER A 149 -4.74 -10.77 -8.16
CA SER A 149 -3.66 -11.73 -8.43
C SER A 149 -2.71 -11.88 -7.25
N LEU A 150 -2.33 -10.78 -6.58
CA LEU A 150 -1.48 -10.82 -5.36
C LEU A 150 -2.14 -11.58 -4.22
N ILE A 151 -3.43 -11.34 -3.97
CA ILE A 151 -4.18 -12.05 -2.93
C ILE A 151 -4.34 -13.53 -3.29
N GLN A 152 -4.61 -13.85 -4.55
CA GLN A 152 -4.68 -15.24 -5.03
C GLN A 152 -3.35 -15.97 -4.85
N GLU A 153 -2.24 -15.34 -5.26
CA GLU A 153 -0.90 -15.90 -5.11
C GLU A 153 -0.56 -16.14 -3.63
N LEU A 154 -0.86 -15.19 -2.74
CA LEU A 154 -0.66 -15.37 -1.31
C LEU A 154 -1.49 -16.52 -0.71
N ARG A 155 -2.74 -16.70 -1.17
CA ARG A 155 -3.66 -17.74 -0.65
C ARG A 155 -3.26 -19.15 -1.05
N TYR A 156 -2.84 -19.33 -2.30
CA TYR A 156 -2.61 -20.66 -2.88
C TYR A 156 -1.12 -21.00 -3.00
N GLY A 157 -0.23 -20.02 -2.87
CA GLY A 157 1.21 -20.23 -2.87
C GLY A 157 1.79 -20.48 -1.48
N ALA A 158 3.08 -20.84 -1.45
CA ALA A 158 3.82 -21.11 -0.22
C ALA A 158 4.46 -19.83 0.36
N TYR A 159 3.65 -19.03 1.06
CA TYR A 159 4.04 -17.74 1.67
C TYR A 159 4.03 -17.74 3.21
N GLY A 160 4.00 -18.92 3.83
CA GLY A 160 4.05 -19.10 5.29
C GLY A 160 2.95 -18.33 6.02
N THR A 161 3.31 -17.64 7.12
CA THR A 161 2.38 -16.84 7.93
C THR A 161 1.66 -15.77 7.11
N LEU A 162 2.32 -15.14 6.12
CA LEU A 162 1.69 -14.11 5.31
C LEU A 162 0.54 -14.68 4.46
N GLY A 163 0.71 -15.87 3.90
CA GLY A 163 -0.36 -16.58 3.19
C GLY A 163 -1.53 -16.96 4.09
N GLN A 164 -1.25 -17.40 5.33
CA GLN A 164 -2.29 -17.72 6.32
C GLN A 164 -3.13 -16.49 6.69
N CYS A 165 -2.52 -15.30 6.76
CA CYS A 165 -3.19 -14.04 7.08
C CYS A 165 -4.21 -13.60 6.02
N VAL A 166 -4.12 -14.10 4.79
CA VAL A 166 -5.00 -13.66 3.68
C VAL A 166 -6.07 -14.68 3.27
N THR A 167 -6.23 -15.77 4.01
CA THR A 167 -7.31 -16.74 3.77
C THR A 167 -8.69 -16.08 3.91
N ASP A 168 -9.73 -16.68 3.32
CA ASP A 168 -11.09 -16.11 3.35
C ASP A 168 -11.66 -15.92 4.76
N GLN A 169 -11.14 -16.66 5.74
CA GLN A 169 -11.51 -16.51 7.15
C GLN A 169 -10.99 -15.22 7.78
N TYR A 170 -9.76 -14.81 7.41
CA TYR A 170 -9.05 -13.70 8.05
C TYR A 170 -9.00 -12.44 7.21
N PHE A 171 -9.21 -12.53 5.90
CA PHE A 171 -9.05 -11.39 5.01
C PHE A 171 -10.15 -11.28 3.97
N SER A 172 -10.77 -10.11 3.96
CA SER A 172 -11.67 -9.66 2.91
C SER A 172 -11.15 -8.36 2.31
N TRP A 173 -11.48 -8.11 1.05
CA TRP A 173 -11.11 -6.85 0.43
C TRP A 173 -12.16 -6.35 -0.56
N ASN A 174 -12.13 -5.04 -0.80
CA ASN A 174 -12.90 -4.34 -1.81
C ASN A 174 -12.01 -3.33 -2.53
N TYR A 175 -12.36 -3.00 -3.77
CA TYR A 175 -11.63 -2.04 -4.57
C TYR A 175 -12.59 -1.01 -5.16
N LEU A 176 -12.30 0.26 -4.94
CA LEU A 176 -13.11 1.39 -5.38
C LEU A 176 -12.28 2.25 -6.34
N GLY A 177 -12.64 2.20 -7.64
CA GLY A 177 -12.09 3.12 -8.63
C GLY A 177 -12.66 4.53 -8.43
N CYS A 178 -11.87 5.46 -7.93
CA CYS A 178 -12.30 6.83 -7.65
C CYS A 178 -11.13 7.82 -7.74
N ASN A 179 -11.33 8.92 -8.48
CA ASN A 179 -10.46 10.08 -8.41
C ASN A 179 -10.80 10.92 -7.15
N LEU A 180 -9.94 10.85 -6.14
CA LEU A 180 -10.13 11.54 -4.86
C LEU A 180 -10.02 13.06 -4.95
N LEU A 181 -9.37 13.61 -5.98
CA LEU A 181 -9.34 15.06 -6.24
C LEU A 181 -10.70 15.58 -6.75
N GLY A 182 -11.54 14.68 -7.27
CA GLY A 182 -12.91 15.00 -7.66
C GLY A 182 -13.93 14.81 -6.53
N THR A 183 -15.18 14.63 -6.92
CA THR A 183 -16.26 14.32 -5.97
C THR A 183 -16.13 12.87 -5.48
N MET A 184 -15.65 12.70 -4.25
CA MET A 184 -15.67 11.37 -3.58
C MET A 184 -17.11 10.84 -3.48
N SER A 185 -17.31 9.61 -3.97
CA SER A 185 -18.60 8.91 -3.91
C SER A 185 -19.00 8.55 -2.47
N ASN A 186 -20.27 8.19 -2.28
CA ASN A 186 -20.77 7.73 -0.98
C ASN A 186 -20.03 6.48 -0.48
N ASP A 187 -19.67 5.55 -1.38
CA ASP A 187 -18.94 4.34 -1.02
C ASP A 187 -17.53 4.66 -0.51
N VAL A 188 -16.85 5.63 -1.14
CA VAL A 188 -15.53 6.11 -0.68
C VAL A 188 -15.64 6.80 0.68
N ASN A 189 -16.60 7.70 0.86
CA ASN A 189 -16.82 8.33 2.18
C ASN A 189 -17.16 7.29 3.25
N THR A 190 -17.90 6.24 2.87
CA THR A 190 -18.24 5.12 3.76
C THR A 190 -17.00 4.30 4.12
N ALA A 191 -16.13 4.01 3.16
CA ALA A 191 -14.88 3.31 3.40
C ALA A 191 -13.96 4.10 4.36
N ILE A 192 -13.78 5.40 4.10
CA ILE A 192 -13.00 6.32 4.95
C ILE A 192 -13.56 6.40 6.37
N SER A 193 -14.89 6.58 6.51
CA SER A 193 -15.52 6.72 7.82
C SER A 193 -15.59 5.41 8.61
N ARG A 194 -15.54 4.25 7.97
CA ARG A 194 -15.53 2.96 8.66
C ARG A 194 -14.14 2.49 9.07
N ALA A 195 -13.10 2.92 8.36
CA ALA A 195 -11.73 2.45 8.58
C ALA A 195 -11.19 2.75 9.99
N ASN A 196 -10.53 1.74 10.58
CA ASN A 196 -9.72 1.88 11.78
C ASN A 196 -8.35 2.51 11.45
N LEU A 197 -7.77 2.13 10.31
CA LEU A 197 -6.49 2.60 9.83
C LEU A 197 -6.64 3.08 8.39
N LEU A 198 -6.25 4.32 8.14
CA LEU A 198 -6.06 4.86 6.80
C LEU A 198 -4.57 4.80 6.46
N THR A 199 -4.25 4.52 5.20
CA THR A 199 -2.88 4.60 4.69
C THR A 199 -2.81 5.60 3.54
N MET A 200 -1.77 6.45 3.57
CA MET A 200 -1.43 7.44 2.54
C MET A 200 0.05 7.26 2.20
N ILE A 201 0.37 6.28 1.36
CA ILE A 201 1.75 5.88 1.05
C ILE A 201 2.10 6.35 -0.37
N LYS A 202 3.02 7.32 -0.48
CA LYS A 202 3.36 8.02 -1.74
C LYS A 202 2.13 8.60 -2.46
N PHE A 203 1.06 8.83 -1.72
CA PHE A 203 -0.24 9.24 -2.25
C PHE A 203 -0.29 10.74 -2.54
N VAL A 204 0.23 11.56 -1.62
CA VAL A 204 0.10 13.01 -1.68
C VAL A 204 1.01 13.56 -2.76
N SER A 205 2.25 13.05 -2.88
CA SER A 205 3.12 13.45 -4.00
C SER A 205 2.54 13.06 -5.35
N ALA A 206 1.87 11.90 -5.45
CA ALA A 206 1.25 11.42 -6.69
C ALA A 206 -0.07 12.11 -7.03
N SER A 207 -0.62 12.90 -6.11
CA SER A 207 -1.87 13.65 -6.28
C SER A 207 -1.67 15.14 -6.04
N ALA A 208 -0.42 15.62 -6.16
CA ALA A 208 -0.03 16.98 -5.87
C ALA A 208 -0.55 17.96 -6.92
N CYS A 209 -1.53 18.77 -6.54
CA CYS A 209 -2.10 19.87 -7.30
C CYS A 209 -2.74 20.88 -6.34
N LYS A 210 -3.33 21.96 -6.88
CA LYS A 210 -3.99 22.99 -6.06
C LYS A 210 -5.17 22.47 -5.21
N ASP A 211 -5.80 21.38 -5.62
CA ASP A 211 -6.99 20.82 -4.96
C ASP A 211 -6.64 19.80 -3.86
N THR A 212 -5.36 19.38 -3.75
CA THR A 212 -4.89 18.42 -2.75
C THR A 212 -5.20 18.82 -1.31
N PRO A 213 -5.01 20.08 -0.85
CA PRO A 213 -5.36 20.47 0.52
C PRO A 213 -6.84 20.24 0.85
N ALA A 214 -7.74 20.59 -0.09
CA ALA A 214 -9.17 20.41 0.09
C ALA A 214 -9.56 18.92 0.17
N MET A 215 -8.93 18.08 -0.67
CA MET A 215 -9.08 16.63 -0.63
C MET A 215 -8.64 16.05 0.72
N ILE A 216 -7.43 16.38 1.20
CA ILE A 216 -6.89 15.88 2.47
C ILE A 216 -7.78 16.30 3.65
N LYS A 217 -8.20 17.57 3.67
CA LYS A 217 -9.14 18.08 4.68
C LYS A 217 -10.45 17.31 4.71
N LYS A 218 -11.01 16.99 3.54
CA LYS A 218 -12.24 16.19 3.44
C LYS A 218 -12.04 14.79 4.01
N ILE A 219 -10.95 14.12 3.67
CA ILE A 219 -10.60 12.78 4.20
C ILE A 219 -10.56 12.83 5.73
N PHE A 220 -9.78 13.75 6.31
CA PHE A 220 -9.64 13.86 7.77
C PHE A 220 -10.94 14.20 8.49
N ARG A 221 -11.82 15.00 7.88
CA ARG A 221 -13.16 15.28 8.42
C ARG A 221 -14.05 14.04 8.46
N VAL A 222 -13.97 13.17 7.45
CA VAL A 222 -14.84 11.98 7.33
C VAL A 222 -14.36 10.80 8.17
N MET A 223 -13.08 10.72 8.52
CA MET A 223 -12.55 9.66 9.41
C MET A 223 -13.40 9.49 10.69
N LYS A 224 -13.57 8.27 11.19
CA LYS A 224 -14.21 8.07 12.51
C LYS A 224 -13.30 8.50 13.66
N PRO A 225 -13.89 8.89 14.81
CA PRO A 225 -13.13 9.09 16.05
C PRO A 225 -12.30 7.85 16.39
N GLY A 226 -11.07 8.09 16.87
CA GLY A 226 -10.13 7.04 17.24
C GLY A 226 -9.36 6.40 16.07
N ALA A 227 -9.75 6.64 14.81
CA ALA A 227 -9.04 6.10 13.65
C ALA A 227 -7.62 6.66 13.53
N LEU A 228 -6.71 5.84 13.01
CA LEU A 228 -5.34 6.21 12.70
C LEU A 228 -5.20 6.55 11.22
N VAL A 229 -4.22 7.40 10.89
CA VAL A 229 -3.72 7.56 9.52
C VAL A 229 -2.20 7.40 9.53
N LEU A 230 -1.70 6.45 8.75
CA LEU A 230 -0.29 6.25 8.46
C LEU A 230 0.07 6.98 7.18
N TYR A 231 0.94 7.98 7.30
CA TYR A 231 1.48 8.76 6.19
C TYR A 231 2.95 8.43 5.98
N ILE A 232 3.29 8.05 4.74
CA ILE A 232 4.67 7.89 4.29
C ILE A 232 4.75 8.48 2.89
N ASP A 233 5.42 9.60 2.72
CA ASP A 233 5.56 10.24 1.41
C ASP A 233 6.98 10.77 1.21
N ASN A 234 7.30 11.27 0.02
CA ASN A 234 8.57 11.91 -0.28
C ASN A 234 8.90 12.99 0.77
N ALA A 235 10.17 13.02 1.21
CA ALA A 235 10.60 14.01 2.20
C ALA A 235 10.64 15.44 1.66
N GLY A 236 10.81 15.60 0.34
CA GLY A 236 10.80 16.89 -0.36
C GLY A 236 9.41 17.34 -0.82
N GLY A 237 9.34 18.52 -1.45
CA GLY A 237 8.14 19.01 -2.15
C GLY A 237 7.05 19.64 -1.27
N GLY A 238 7.26 19.76 0.05
CA GLY A 238 6.31 20.42 0.96
C GLY A 238 5.04 19.62 1.25
N PHE A 239 4.94 18.37 0.76
CA PHE A 239 3.77 17.51 0.92
C PHE A 239 3.43 17.24 2.40
N HIS A 240 4.44 16.97 3.22
CA HIS A 240 4.23 16.75 4.65
C HIS A 240 3.71 18.00 5.36
N GLN A 241 4.22 19.18 5.02
CA GLN A 241 3.76 20.43 5.63
C GLN A 241 2.29 20.71 5.29
N LEU A 242 1.87 20.43 4.06
CA LEU A 242 0.47 20.50 3.64
C LEU A 242 -0.39 19.54 4.48
N VAL A 243 -0.02 18.27 4.55
CA VAL A 243 -0.79 17.25 5.30
C VAL A 243 -0.83 17.56 6.80
N ARG A 244 0.29 17.99 7.37
CA ARG A 244 0.40 18.41 8.77
C ARG A 244 -0.53 19.59 9.07
N THR A 245 -0.59 20.58 8.17
CA THR A 245 -1.48 21.74 8.31
C THR A 245 -2.95 21.28 8.34
N GLU A 246 -3.37 20.44 7.40
CA GLU A 246 -4.74 19.93 7.38
C GLU A 246 -5.07 19.00 8.57
N ALA A 247 -4.09 18.22 9.04
CA ALA A 247 -4.22 17.39 10.24
C ALA A 247 -4.47 18.27 11.48
N GLN A 248 -3.70 19.36 11.64
CA GLN A 248 -3.89 20.32 12.72
C GLN A 248 -5.26 21.00 12.66
N LEU A 249 -5.68 21.44 11.47
CA LEU A 249 -7.01 22.04 11.26
C LEU A 249 -8.16 21.07 11.57
N CYS A 250 -7.92 19.76 11.46
CA CYS A 250 -8.86 18.71 11.81
C CYS A 250 -8.65 18.13 13.23
N ASN A 251 -7.79 18.77 14.05
CA ASN A 251 -7.46 18.38 15.41
C ASN A 251 -6.90 16.95 15.55
N LEU A 252 -6.25 16.42 14.52
CA LEU A 252 -5.55 15.13 14.61
C LEU A 252 -4.38 15.23 15.59
N ILE A 253 -4.16 14.16 16.35
CA ILE A 253 -3.12 14.06 17.37
C ILE A 253 -2.01 13.15 16.86
N THR A 254 -0.76 13.58 16.97
CA THR A 254 0.40 12.74 16.63
C THR A 254 0.47 11.52 17.54
N VAL A 255 0.62 10.34 16.93
CA VAL A 255 0.89 9.06 17.59
C VAL A 255 2.35 8.67 17.43
N PHE A 256 2.93 8.88 16.24
CA PHE A 256 4.31 8.53 15.95
C PHE A 256 4.89 9.51 14.93
N GLY A 257 6.15 9.89 15.09
CA GLY A 257 6.83 10.87 14.23
C GLY A 257 6.55 12.34 14.63
N PRO A 258 6.80 13.30 13.73
CA PRO A 258 7.28 13.09 12.37
C PRO A 258 8.72 12.59 12.34
N LEU A 259 9.01 11.62 11.46
CA LEU A 259 10.36 11.29 11.04
C LEU A 259 10.60 12.00 9.71
N GLU A 260 11.28 13.13 9.73
CA GLU A 260 11.54 13.95 8.54
C GLU A 260 12.84 13.49 7.87
N HIS A 261 12.84 13.39 6.54
CA HIS A 261 14.00 12.95 5.75
C HIS A 261 14.55 11.57 6.15
N GLU A 262 13.69 10.68 6.65
CA GLU A 262 14.05 9.30 6.97
C GLU A 262 14.58 8.61 5.70
N HIS A 263 15.83 8.18 5.75
CA HIS A 263 16.49 7.53 4.63
C HIS A 263 16.28 6.01 4.73
N TYR A 264 15.33 5.51 3.95
CA TYR A 264 15.07 4.08 3.88
C TYR A 264 15.89 3.47 2.74
N VAL A 265 16.74 2.50 3.09
CA VAL A 265 17.63 1.78 2.17
C VAL A 265 17.48 0.29 2.41
N THR A 266 17.34 -0.50 1.34
CA THR A 266 17.39 -1.96 1.40
C THR A 266 17.98 -2.53 0.12
N ASN A 267 18.89 -3.49 0.28
CA ASN A 267 19.48 -4.24 -0.83
C ASN A 267 18.77 -5.57 -1.08
N ASP A 268 17.79 -5.93 -0.24
CA ASP A 268 17.15 -7.25 -0.29
C ASP A 268 16.33 -7.46 -1.57
N TYR A 269 15.96 -6.35 -2.23
CA TYR A 269 15.20 -6.34 -3.46
C TYR A 269 16.07 -6.15 -4.71
N ASN A 270 17.40 -6.18 -4.62
CA ASN A 270 18.32 -5.87 -5.73
C ASN A 270 18.42 -6.99 -6.78
N ILE A 271 17.33 -7.19 -7.51
CA ILE A 271 17.23 -8.16 -8.61
C ILE A 271 17.07 -7.37 -9.91
N LYS A 272 18.15 -7.26 -10.69
CA LYS A 272 18.12 -6.59 -11.99
C LYS A 272 17.30 -7.40 -13.00
N ARG A 273 16.30 -6.77 -13.62
CA ARG A 273 15.48 -7.33 -14.71
C ARG A 273 15.15 -6.23 -15.70
N PHE A 274 14.87 -6.61 -16.95
CA PHE A 274 14.47 -5.66 -18.00
C PHE A 274 15.50 -4.53 -18.22
N GLY A 275 16.78 -4.75 -17.90
CA GLY A 275 17.82 -3.72 -17.97
C GLY A 275 17.76 -2.63 -16.88
N TYR A 276 16.92 -2.77 -15.85
CA TYR A 276 16.80 -1.80 -14.76
C TYR A 276 16.98 -2.44 -13.38
N THR A 277 17.57 -1.65 -12.48
CA THR A 277 17.58 -1.92 -11.03
C THR A 277 16.26 -1.44 -10.42
N PRO A 278 15.63 -2.21 -9.52
CA PRO A 278 14.48 -1.74 -8.76
C PRO A 278 14.85 -0.58 -7.81
N CYS A 279 13.86 0.04 -7.20
CA CYS A 279 14.07 1.05 -6.17
C CYS A 279 14.71 0.40 -4.92
N LEU A 280 15.87 0.91 -4.49
CA LEU A 280 16.63 0.39 -3.34
C LEU A 280 16.75 1.41 -2.21
N GLU A 281 16.52 2.69 -2.49
CA GLU A 281 16.60 3.75 -1.51
C GLU A 281 15.61 4.89 -1.80
N THR A 282 15.16 5.56 -0.74
CA THR A 282 14.34 6.77 -0.81
C THR A 282 14.50 7.57 0.47
N LYS A 283 14.37 8.89 0.38
CA LYS A 283 14.09 9.74 1.56
C LYS A 283 12.59 9.97 1.69
N VAL A 284 12.04 9.69 2.85
CA VAL A 284 10.61 9.84 3.13
C VAL A 284 10.36 10.64 4.41
N THR A 285 9.16 11.18 4.53
CA THR A 285 8.63 11.65 5.81
C THR A 285 7.57 10.67 6.30
N VAL A 286 7.71 10.21 7.53
CA VAL A 286 6.78 9.28 8.17
C VAL A 286 6.05 9.98 9.31
N HIS A 287 4.73 9.87 9.36
CA HIS A 287 3.93 10.41 10.46
C HIS A 287 2.68 9.56 10.65
N ILE A 288 2.36 9.22 11.89
CA ILE A 288 1.08 8.61 12.25
C ILE A 288 0.30 9.59 13.10
N TRP A 289 -0.93 9.85 12.69
CA TRP A 289 -1.89 10.63 13.46
C TRP A 289 -3.08 9.78 13.89
N ARG A 290 -3.77 10.24 14.93
CA ARG A 290 -5.04 9.70 15.42
C ARG A 290 -6.09 10.80 15.44
N LYS A 291 -7.29 10.47 14.98
CA LYS A 291 -8.45 11.33 15.18
C LYS A 291 -8.92 11.24 16.64
N PRO A 292 -9.11 12.35 17.37
CA PRO A 292 -9.57 12.31 18.75
C PRO A 292 -10.88 11.53 18.91
N SER A 293 -11.04 10.85 20.04
CA SER A 293 -12.31 10.22 20.40
C SER A 293 -13.31 11.31 20.81
N SER A 294 -14.60 11.09 20.56
CA SER A 294 -15.68 12.04 20.93
C SER A 294 -15.62 12.45 22.41
N ASP A 295 -15.28 11.50 23.29
CA ASP A 295 -15.22 11.72 24.74
C ASP A 295 -14.13 12.72 25.13
N SER A 296 -13.05 12.79 24.35
CA SER A 296 -11.96 13.74 24.57
C SER A 296 -12.31 15.17 24.13
N ALA A 297 -13.26 15.33 23.19
CA ALA A 297 -13.71 16.64 22.72
C ALA A 297 -14.52 17.37 23.80
N VAL A 298 -15.40 16.64 24.50
CA VAL A 298 -16.28 17.20 25.55
C VAL A 298 -15.46 17.79 26.72
N GLN A 299 -14.37 17.14 27.12
CA GLN A 299 -13.52 17.63 28.23
C GLN A 299 -12.75 18.92 27.90
N ARG A 300 -12.43 19.18 26.63
CA ARG A 300 -11.73 20.42 26.24
C ARG A 300 -12.67 21.63 26.23
N GLU A 301 -13.92 21.42 25.87
CA GLU A 301 -14.91 22.51 25.78
C GLU A 301 -15.35 22.95 27.18
N SER A 302 -15.49 22.02 28.13
CA SER A 302 -15.78 22.33 29.54
C SER A 302 -14.68 23.17 30.23
N ASN A 303 -13.42 23.07 29.78
CA ASN A 303 -12.32 23.85 30.35
C ASN A 303 -12.12 25.24 29.71
N ARG A 304 -12.78 25.54 28.58
CA ARG A 304 -12.69 26.86 27.93
C ARG A 304 -13.70 27.88 28.45
N GLY A 305 -14.71 27.42 29.21
CA GLY A 305 -15.84 28.25 29.65
C GLY A 305 -15.76 28.82 31.07
N GLN A 306 -14.70 28.61 31.85
CA GLN A 306 -14.54 29.32 33.12
C GLN A 306 -13.83 30.66 32.89
N PRO A 307 -14.55 31.80 32.92
CA PRO A 307 -13.88 33.10 32.98
C PRO A 307 -12.96 33.09 34.20
N LYS A 308 -11.68 33.39 34.00
CA LYS A 308 -10.75 33.68 35.07
C LYS A 308 -11.23 34.96 35.77
N ASN A 309 -12.13 34.80 36.73
CA ASN A 309 -12.45 35.83 37.70
C ASN A 309 -11.20 36.02 38.58
N ASN A 310 -10.25 36.82 38.07
CA ASN A 310 -9.22 37.48 38.86
C ASN A 310 -9.93 38.53 39.73
N LEU A 311 -10.61 38.07 40.76
CA LEU A 311 -11.02 38.90 41.88
C LEU A 311 -9.89 38.85 42.91
N ASN A 312 -9.12 39.94 42.95
CA ASN A 312 -8.33 40.35 44.10
C ASN A 312 -9.17 40.17 45.37
N ARG A 313 -8.86 39.15 46.17
CA ARG A 313 -9.42 39.01 47.51
C ARG A 313 -8.30 39.01 48.52
N SER A 314 -8.18 40.17 49.13
CA SER A 314 -7.36 40.48 50.29
C SER A 314 -7.48 39.41 51.37
N ARG A 315 -6.31 39.04 51.91
CA ARG A 315 -6.16 38.19 53.10
C ARG A 315 -6.97 38.76 54.26
N SER A 316 -7.90 37.98 54.79
CA SER A 316 -8.25 38.02 56.21
C SER A 316 -8.34 36.60 56.76
N SER A 317 -7.70 36.44 57.90
CA SER A 317 -7.42 35.24 58.66
C SER A 317 -8.60 34.85 59.56
N THR A 318 -9.00 33.57 59.58
CA THR A 318 -9.24 32.79 60.83
C THR A 318 -9.55 31.32 60.52
N PRO A 319 -9.25 30.38 61.44
CA PRO A 319 -9.32 28.95 61.24
C PRO A 319 -10.60 28.34 61.82
N GLY A 320 -11.04 27.20 61.28
CA GLY A 320 -12.01 26.39 61.98
C GLY A 320 -12.70 25.30 61.16
N ARG A 321 -12.52 24.08 61.66
CA ARG A 321 -13.48 22.96 61.67
C ARG A 321 -13.42 21.93 60.54
N ALA A 322 -12.98 20.75 60.97
CA ALA A 322 -13.17 19.45 60.37
C ALA A 322 -14.65 19.14 60.13
N ASN A 323 -14.95 18.43 59.04
CA ASN A 323 -15.99 17.40 59.05
C ASN A 323 -15.80 16.33 57.98
N THR A 324 -15.82 15.12 58.48
CA THR A 324 -15.96 13.80 57.85
C THR A 324 -17.27 13.61 57.07
N SER A 325 -17.21 12.97 55.90
CA SER A 325 -18.16 11.94 55.42
C SER A 325 -17.75 11.46 54.02
N ARG A 326 -17.27 10.22 53.84
CA ARG A 326 -17.98 8.94 53.65
C ARG A 326 -18.80 8.82 52.34
N SER A 327 -18.18 8.12 51.39
CA SER A 327 -18.70 7.04 50.52
C SER A 327 -19.93 7.27 49.63
N ARG A 328 -19.76 6.99 48.33
CA ARG A 328 -20.48 5.89 47.64
C ARG A 328 -19.89 5.65 46.24
N SER A 329 -19.24 4.50 46.10
CA SER A 329 -18.83 3.91 44.83
C SER A 329 -19.94 2.99 44.32
N SER A 330 -20.45 3.24 43.12
CA SER A 330 -21.30 2.31 42.38
C SER A 330 -20.66 2.03 41.03
N THR A 331 -20.12 0.83 40.87
CA THR A 331 -19.60 0.31 39.60
C THR A 331 -20.61 -0.70 39.05
N PRO A 332 -21.12 -0.54 37.81
CA PRO A 332 -21.74 -1.66 37.11
C PRO A 332 -20.67 -2.34 36.24
N GLY A 333 -20.41 -3.61 36.55
CA GLY A 333 -19.59 -4.48 35.72
C GLY A 333 -20.38 -5.00 34.52
N ARG A 334 -19.77 -4.93 33.32
CA ARG A 334 -19.93 -5.89 32.21
C ARG A 334 -19.09 -5.46 31.01
N ALA A 335 -17.93 -6.10 30.85
CA ALA A 335 -17.24 -6.37 29.57
C ALA A 335 -15.84 -6.95 29.88
N ASN A 336 -15.73 -8.23 30.24
CA ASN A 336 -14.42 -8.85 30.53
C ASN A 336 -14.24 -10.27 29.99
N VAL A 337 -15.09 -10.74 29.07
CA VAL A 337 -14.98 -12.10 28.54
C VAL A 337 -14.02 -12.21 27.34
N THR A 338 -13.71 -11.12 26.64
CA THR A 338 -12.80 -11.15 25.47
C THR A 338 -11.35 -10.73 25.76
N ALA A 339 -11.07 -10.01 26.85
CA ALA A 339 -9.72 -9.58 27.21
C ALA A 339 -8.81 -10.73 27.69
N ASN A 340 -9.39 -11.76 28.31
CA ASN A 340 -8.63 -12.87 28.90
C ASN A 340 -8.11 -13.88 27.87
N ALA A 341 -8.77 -14.04 26.72
CA ALA A 341 -8.29 -14.89 25.64
C ALA A 341 -7.02 -14.31 24.98
N TRP A 342 -6.97 -12.99 24.81
CA TRP A 342 -5.84 -12.28 24.22
C TRP A 342 -4.60 -12.25 25.12
N ASN A 343 -4.78 -12.09 26.44
CA ASN A 343 -3.67 -12.11 27.40
C ASN A 343 -2.92 -13.47 27.42
N ASN A 344 -3.60 -14.56 27.10
CA ASN A 344 -2.98 -15.89 27.02
C ASN A 344 -2.19 -16.11 25.71
N VAL A 345 -2.60 -15.49 24.60
CA VAL A 345 -1.85 -15.53 23.33
C VAL A 345 -0.55 -14.71 23.45
N VAL A 346 -0.59 -13.56 24.13
CA VAL A 346 0.58 -12.68 24.31
C VAL A 346 1.63 -13.27 25.27
N LYS A 347 1.22 -14.01 26.30
CA LYS A 347 2.15 -14.66 27.24
C LYS A 347 3.02 -15.74 26.60
N ASN A 348 2.57 -16.37 25.51
CA ASN A 348 3.35 -17.39 24.80
C ASN A 348 4.38 -16.83 23.80
N TYR A 349 4.45 -15.51 23.62
CA TYR A 349 5.38 -14.85 22.69
C TYR A 349 6.44 -13.96 23.36
N GLN A 350 6.49 -13.90 24.70
CA GLN A 350 7.51 -13.13 25.46
C GLN A 350 8.85 -13.87 25.59
N GLY A 351 9.37 -14.45 24.51
CA GLY A 351 10.52 -15.36 24.54
C GLY A 351 11.76 -14.94 23.72
N VAL A 352 11.84 -13.73 23.17
CA VAL A 352 13.05 -13.29 22.45
C VAL A 352 13.49 -11.91 22.97
N PRO A 353 14.67 -11.78 23.61
CA PRO A 353 15.19 -10.48 24.00
C PRO A 353 15.55 -9.69 22.74
N ALA A 354 15.08 -8.45 22.65
CA ALA A 354 15.56 -7.48 21.69
C ALA A 354 17.06 -7.22 21.96
N GLN A 355 17.94 -7.84 21.17
CA GLN A 355 19.35 -7.48 21.18
C GLN A 355 19.56 -6.19 20.39
N ASN A 356 20.34 -5.28 21.01
CA ASN A 356 20.72 -3.96 20.53
C ASN A 356 21.02 -3.89 19.03
N LEU A 357 20.12 -3.26 18.29
CA LEU A 357 20.37 -2.68 16.97
C LEU A 357 20.82 -1.22 17.16
N ASP A 358 21.99 -1.03 17.77
CA ASP A 358 22.64 0.29 17.79
C ASP A 358 24.15 0.08 17.83
N ASN A 359 24.76 0.11 16.63
CA ASN A 359 26.13 0.53 16.30
C ASN A 359 26.61 -0.14 15.01
N ARG A 360 26.28 0.45 13.86
CA ARG A 360 27.08 0.34 12.64
C ARG A 360 27.45 1.74 12.15
N ARG A 361 28.41 2.35 12.84
CA ARG A 361 29.30 3.36 12.23
C ARG A 361 30.35 2.60 11.43
N THR A 362 30.34 2.78 10.12
CA THR A 362 31.38 2.29 9.21
C THR A 362 32.66 3.08 9.41
N SER A 363 33.62 2.50 10.13
CA SER A 363 35.03 2.84 10.00
C SER A 363 35.67 1.86 8.99
N THR A 364 36.07 2.37 7.84
CA THR A 364 36.96 1.66 6.90
C THR A 364 38.37 1.57 7.49
N PRO A 365 39.00 0.38 7.51
CA PRO A 365 40.45 0.28 7.49
C PRO A 365 40.93 -0.12 6.09
N ASP A 366 41.89 0.64 5.60
CA ASP A 366 42.81 0.23 4.53
C ASP A 366 43.38 -1.15 4.83
N ASN A 367 43.33 -2.06 3.85
CA ASN A 367 44.37 -3.06 3.67
C ASN A 367 44.41 -3.60 2.25
N LYS A 368 45.51 -3.28 1.56
CA LYS A 368 46.10 -4.07 0.48
C LYS A 368 46.37 -5.49 1.02
N VAL A 369 46.14 -6.52 0.21
CA VAL A 369 47.04 -7.68 -0.01
C VAL A 369 46.37 -8.74 -0.92
N ASN A 370 47.10 -9.04 -2.00
CA ASN A 370 47.26 -10.27 -2.77
C ASN A 370 46.06 -11.08 -3.28
N SER A 371 45.86 -10.93 -4.58
CA SER A 371 45.30 -11.88 -5.54
C SER A 371 46.19 -13.13 -5.68
N ARG A 372 45.59 -14.33 -5.54
CA ARG A 372 46.01 -15.56 -6.24
C ARG A 372 44.82 -16.50 -6.48
N ASN A 373 44.65 -16.80 -7.78
CA ASN A 373 44.25 -18.05 -8.42
C ASN A 373 42.97 -18.78 -7.98
N PHE A 374 41.96 -18.75 -8.87
CA PHE A 374 41.10 -19.90 -9.12
C PHE A 374 41.11 -20.22 -10.62
N GLN A 375 41.54 -21.46 -10.92
CA GLN A 375 41.64 -22.03 -12.25
C GLN A 375 40.26 -22.46 -12.77
N THR A 376 40.04 -22.13 -14.04
CA THR A 376 38.98 -22.59 -14.93
C THR A 376 39.18 -24.07 -15.31
N MET A 377 38.11 -24.87 -15.25
CA MET A 377 38.06 -26.18 -15.90
C MET A 377 37.43 -26.07 -17.28
N ASN A 378 38.18 -26.54 -18.27
CA ASN A 378 37.83 -26.69 -19.68
C ASN A 378 36.85 -27.85 -19.91
N SER A 379 35.85 -27.64 -20.76
CA SER A 379 35.12 -28.71 -21.45
C SER A 379 35.74 -28.93 -22.83
N GLN A 380 36.04 -30.20 -23.10
CA GLN A 380 36.67 -30.71 -24.31
C GLN A 380 35.72 -30.74 -25.50
N THR A 381 36.24 -30.31 -26.64
CA THR A 381 35.76 -30.55 -27.99
C THR A 381 35.91 -32.02 -28.37
N ILE A 382 34.84 -32.64 -28.89
CA ILE A 382 34.91 -33.89 -29.65
C ILE A 382 34.41 -33.61 -31.06
N ASP A 383 35.33 -33.81 -31.98
CA ASP A 383 35.20 -33.78 -33.42
C ASP A 383 35.05 -35.23 -33.90
N ASN A 384 34.06 -35.56 -34.74
CA ASN A 384 34.16 -36.69 -35.70
C ASN A 384 32.97 -36.76 -36.68
N ARG A 385 33.30 -36.43 -37.94
CA ARG A 385 33.06 -37.19 -39.20
C ARG A 385 31.67 -37.74 -39.54
N ARG A 386 31.17 -37.23 -40.67
CA ARG A 386 30.19 -37.84 -41.61
C ARG A 386 30.63 -39.24 -42.09
N PRO A 387 29.65 -40.03 -42.55
CA PRO A 387 29.65 -40.37 -43.97
C PRO A 387 28.28 -40.23 -44.64
N SER A 388 28.34 -39.93 -45.94
CA SER A 388 27.28 -39.89 -46.93
C SER A 388 26.90 -41.28 -47.42
N THR A 389 25.61 -41.54 -47.58
CA THR A 389 25.10 -42.50 -48.59
C THR A 389 23.78 -42.01 -49.17
N THR A 390 23.74 -42.11 -50.49
CA THR A 390 22.69 -41.85 -51.46
C THR A 390 21.54 -42.85 -51.41
N GLY A 391 20.34 -42.43 -51.80
CA GLY A 391 19.50 -43.22 -52.70
C GLY A 391 18.06 -43.55 -52.26
N SER A 392 17.14 -43.15 -53.14
CA SER A 392 15.91 -43.85 -53.51
C SER A 392 14.56 -43.34 -52.98
N THR A 393 13.80 -42.90 -53.97
CA THR A 393 12.37 -42.61 -54.12
C THR A 393 11.49 -43.83 -53.79
N ALA A 394 10.37 -43.62 -53.09
CA ALA A 394 9.09 -44.30 -53.38
C ALA A 394 7.90 -43.70 -52.60
N ASN A 395 6.82 -43.46 -53.34
CA ASN A 395 5.44 -43.21 -52.93
C ASN A 395 4.95 -44.07 -51.75
N ARG A 396 4.08 -43.50 -50.89
CA ARG A 396 2.68 -44.00 -50.69
C ARG A 396 1.86 -43.18 -49.68
N ASN A 397 0.67 -42.83 -50.16
CA ASN A 397 -0.66 -42.94 -49.54
C ASN A 397 -1.01 -42.16 -48.27
N LEU A 398 -1.88 -41.17 -48.52
CA LEU A 398 -3.04 -40.78 -47.73
C LEU A 398 -3.91 -41.98 -47.31
N GLN A 399 -4.15 -42.11 -46.00
CA GLN A 399 -5.33 -42.63 -45.29
C GLN A 399 -5.09 -42.21 -43.82
N GLY A 400 -5.93 -41.44 -43.15
CA GLY A 400 -7.34 -41.73 -42.87
C GLY A 400 -7.44 -42.52 -41.56
N VAL A 401 -7.33 -41.86 -40.39
CA VAL A 401 -7.73 -42.44 -39.10
C VAL A 401 -8.46 -41.38 -38.26
N GLN A 402 -9.67 -41.77 -37.87
CA GLN A 402 -10.61 -41.07 -37.01
C GLN A 402 -10.23 -41.19 -35.52
N SER A 403 -10.71 -40.21 -34.76
CA SER A 403 -11.16 -40.30 -33.36
C SER A 403 -10.11 -40.54 -32.27
N GLN A 404 -9.99 -39.60 -31.33
CA GLN A 404 -10.53 -39.82 -29.98
C GLN A 404 -10.78 -38.52 -29.21
N ASN A 405 -12.04 -38.38 -28.79
CA ASN A 405 -12.56 -37.47 -27.78
C ASN A 405 -11.84 -37.69 -26.44
N VAL A 406 -11.41 -36.60 -25.79
CA VAL A 406 -11.23 -36.57 -24.34
C VAL A 406 -12.05 -35.42 -23.77
N ASN A 407 -13.22 -35.79 -23.26
CA ASN A 407 -14.03 -34.99 -22.34
C ASN A 407 -13.26 -34.78 -21.04
N ASN A 408 -13.11 -33.54 -20.57
CA ASN A 408 -12.94 -33.29 -19.14
C ASN A 408 -13.98 -32.29 -18.66
N ARG A 409 -14.87 -32.83 -17.83
CA ARG A 409 -15.99 -32.18 -17.15
C ARG A 409 -15.46 -31.33 -16.00
N TYR A 410 -15.89 -30.07 -15.94
CA TYR A 410 -15.89 -29.29 -14.69
C TYR A 410 -17.22 -29.54 -13.95
N PRO A 411 -17.22 -29.80 -12.62
CA PRO A 411 -18.44 -29.89 -11.86
C PRO A 411 -18.97 -28.50 -11.50
N ASN A 412 -20.21 -28.23 -11.92
CA ASN A 412 -21.07 -27.19 -11.37
C ASN A 412 -21.31 -27.44 -9.88
N PHE A 413 -21.19 -26.40 -9.05
CA PHE A 413 -21.78 -26.40 -7.71
C PHE A 413 -22.65 -25.16 -7.48
N CYS A 414 -23.78 -25.46 -6.85
CA CYS A 414 -25.00 -24.68 -6.72
C CYS A 414 -24.87 -23.40 -5.89
N ALA A 415 -25.56 -22.35 -6.34
CA ALA A 415 -25.96 -21.21 -5.52
C ALA A 415 -27.29 -21.52 -4.80
N PRO A 416 -27.49 -21.14 -3.53
CA PRO A 416 -28.79 -21.22 -2.89
C PRO A 416 -29.67 -20.03 -3.26
N VAL A 417 -30.88 -20.37 -3.69
CA VAL A 417 -32.04 -19.51 -3.94
C VAL A 417 -32.57 -18.96 -2.61
N ILE A 418 -32.69 -17.64 -2.48
CA ILE A 418 -33.50 -17.00 -1.44
C ILE A 418 -34.78 -16.48 -2.11
N GLN A 419 -35.91 -17.01 -1.65
CA GLN A 419 -37.26 -16.64 -2.04
C GLN A 419 -37.60 -15.22 -1.56
N SER A 420 -38.04 -14.35 -2.46
CA SER A 420 -38.69 -13.08 -2.12
C SER A 420 -40.20 -13.19 -2.36
N THR A 421 -40.98 -13.06 -1.30
CA THR A 421 -42.44 -12.98 -1.33
C THR A 421 -42.93 -11.63 -1.84
N ASN A 422 -43.93 -11.69 -2.73
CA ASN A 422 -44.72 -10.57 -3.25
C ASN A 422 -45.49 -9.84 -2.15
N VAL A 423 -45.48 -8.50 -2.16
CA VAL A 423 -46.56 -7.66 -1.62
C VAL A 423 -46.85 -6.51 -2.58
N ALA A 424 -48.15 -6.24 -2.69
CA ALA A 424 -48.84 -5.55 -3.75
C ALA A 424 -48.68 -4.02 -3.83
N GLN A 425 -49.18 -3.54 -4.97
CA GLN A 425 -49.25 -2.19 -5.48
C GLN A 425 -50.04 -1.20 -4.59
N SER A 426 -49.55 0.04 -4.53
CA SER A 426 -50.40 1.23 -4.56
C SER A 426 -49.59 2.46 -4.99
N ARG A 427 -49.95 3.06 -6.13
CA ARG A 427 -49.49 4.39 -6.58
C ARG A 427 -50.15 5.48 -5.74
N PRO A 428 -49.51 6.65 -5.58
CA PRO A 428 -50.08 7.82 -6.26
C PRO A 428 -49.06 8.75 -6.92
N ARG A 429 -49.65 9.62 -7.76
CA ARG A 429 -49.06 10.61 -8.67
C ARG A 429 -48.22 11.69 -7.98
N GLY A 430 -47.25 12.21 -8.74
CA GLY A 430 -47.02 13.65 -8.84
C GLY A 430 -45.72 14.16 -8.23
N ARG A 431 -44.78 14.55 -9.11
CA ARG A 431 -44.15 15.88 -9.19
C ARG A 431 -42.84 15.79 -10.00
N SER A 432 -42.75 16.62 -11.02
CA SER A 432 -41.52 16.90 -11.76
C SER A 432 -40.45 17.49 -10.85
N PRO A 433 -39.17 17.22 -11.12
CA PRO A 433 -38.15 18.25 -10.86
C PRO A 433 -37.23 18.49 -12.07
N THR A 434 -37.17 19.76 -12.43
CA THR A 434 -35.95 20.54 -12.71
C THR A 434 -34.74 19.81 -13.29
N ARG A 435 -34.48 20.16 -14.56
CA ARG A 435 -33.23 20.05 -15.32
C ARG A 435 -32.01 20.36 -14.44
N SER A 436 -31.27 19.33 -14.04
CA SER A 436 -29.93 19.47 -13.48
C SER A 436 -28.93 19.69 -14.62
N VAL A 437 -28.21 20.81 -14.56
CA VAL A 437 -27.07 21.11 -15.43
C VAL A 437 -25.98 20.07 -15.15
N ILE A 438 -25.71 19.21 -16.13
CA ILE A 438 -24.59 18.27 -16.12
C ILE A 438 -23.32 19.10 -16.30
N GLN A 439 -22.57 19.32 -15.22
CA GLN A 439 -21.17 19.75 -15.32
C GLN A 439 -20.36 18.57 -15.85
N GLN A 440 -19.74 18.77 -17.01
CA GLN A 440 -18.79 17.80 -17.57
C GLN A 440 -17.59 17.63 -16.63
N PRO A 441 -17.07 16.40 -16.45
CA PRO A 441 -15.84 16.19 -15.71
C PRO A 441 -14.66 16.89 -16.42
N ARG A 442 -13.81 17.58 -15.65
CA ARG A 442 -12.56 18.16 -16.14
C ARG A 442 -11.67 17.05 -16.71
N ASN A 443 -11.15 17.26 -17.92
CA ASN A 443 -10.29 16.31 -18.62
C ASN A 443 -8.98 16.09 -17.84
N ILE A 444 -8.71 14.83 -17.48
CA ILE A 444 -7.36 14.35 -17.17
C ILE A 444 -6.69 14.15 -18.54
N HIS A 445 -5.67 14.95 -18.84
CA HIS A 445 -4.91 14.79 -20.08
C HIS A 445 -3.94 13.62 -19.91
N TYR A 446 -4.29 12.47 -20.47
CA TYR A 446 -3.34 11.38 -20.66
C TYR A 446 -2.42 11.76 -21.82
N ALA A 447 -1.14 11.97 -21.53
CA ALA A 447 -0.14 12.14 -22.57
C ALA A 447 0.02 10.81 -23.33
N ARG A 448 -0.59 10.72 -24.52
CA ARG A 448 -0.29 9.66 -25.48
C ARG A 448 0.70 10.25 -26.50
N PRO A 449 1.91 9.70 -26.68
CA PRO A 449 2.80 10.17 -27.73
C PRO A 449 2.16 9.87 -29.09
N SER A 450 1.93 10.89 -29.90
CA SER A 450 1.54 10.72 -31.31
C SER A 450 2.70 10.07 -32.08
N PRO A 451 2.45 9.09 -32.96
CA PRO A 451 3.50 8.55 -33.82
C PRO A 451 3.86 9.59 -34.88
N GLY A 452 4.95 10.33 -34.64
CA GLY A 452 5.57 11.18 -35.65
C GLY A 452 6.18 10.30 -36.75
N SER A 453 5.62 10.36 -37.95
CA SER A 453 6.18 9.73 -39.15
C SER A 453 7.47 10.45 -39.56
N GLY A 454 8.59 10.00 -39.03
CA GLY A 454 9.92 10.35 -39.48
C GLY A 454 10.70 9.07 -39.76
N TYR A 455 10.92 8.76 -41.04
CA TYR A 455 11.80 7.69 -41.48
C TYR A 455 13.19 7.95 -40.90
N ARG A 456 13.64 7.14 -39.94
CA ARG A 456 15.02 7.08 -39.46
C ARG A 456 15.63 5.74 -39.90
N PRO A 457 16.90 5.70 -40.36
CA PRO A 457 17.57 4.45 -40.69
C PRO A 457 17.73 3.59 -39.42
N ALA A 458 17.68 2.26 -39.61
CA ALA A 458 17.89 1.28 -38.56
C ALA A 458 19.22 1.52 -37.83
N PRO A 459 19.24 1.54 -36.47
CA PRO A 459 20.48 1.54 -35.74
C PRO A 459 21.06 0.13 -35.76
N SER A 460 22.35 0.06 -36.07
CA SER A 460 23.19 -1.13 -35.89
C SER A 460 23.12 -1.61 -34.45
N GLU A 461 22.82 -2.90 -34.27
CA GLU A 461 23.11 -3.63 -33.05
C GLU A 461 24.62 -3.55 -32.78
N ASP A 462 25.03 -2.84 -31.72
CA ASP A 462 26.03 -3.31 -30.76
C ASP A 462 26.51 -2.20 -29.81
N ARG A 463 26.81 -2.62 -28.58
CA ARG A 463 27.29 -1.87 -27.40
C ARG A 463 26.22 -1.18 -26.56
N ALA A 464 25.65 -1.96 -25.65
CA ALA A 464 25.18 -1.45 -24.37
C ALA A 464 26.38 -0.93 -23.58
N GLU A 465 26.62 0.37 -23.63
CA GLU A 465 27.48 1.04 -22.67
C GLU A 465 26.86 0.91 -21.27
N GLN A 466 27.63 0.34 -20.35
CA GLN A 466 27.33 0.34 -18.92
C GLN A 466 27.52 1.76 -18.39
N GLU A 467 26.55 2.64 -18.63
CA GLU A 467 26.45 3.86 -17.84
C GLU A 467 26.05 3.48 -16.41
N GLY A 468 26.83 3.93 -15.44
CA GLY A 468 26.49 3.83 -14.03
C GLY A 468 25.24 4.66 -13.75
N GLU A 469 24.06 4.08 -13.97
CA GLU A 469 22.78 4.70 -13.64
C GLU A 469 22.68 4.84 -12.11
N GLN A 470 23.09 6.02 -11.63
CA GLN A 470 22.69 6.52 -10.32
C GLN A 470 21.19 6.80 -10.40
N CYS A 471 20.40 6.08 -9.60
CA CYS A 471 18.94 6.17 -9.64
C CYS A 471 18.51 7.63 -9.40
N CYS A 472 17.90 8.28 -10.39
CA CYS A 472 17.46 9.69 -10.30
C CYS A 472 16.43 9.98 -9.19
N CYS A 473 15.98 8.98 -8.44
CA CYS A 473 15.21 9.17 -7.22
C CYS A 473 16.08 9.58 -6.00
N CYS A 474 17.40 9.63 -6.14
CA CYS A 474 18.35 9.75 -5.04
C CYS A 474 19.14 11.07 -5.01
N VAL A 475 18.91 11.98 -5.96
CA VAL A 475 19.65 13.25 -6.02
C VAL A 475 18.66 14.41 -5.98
N ILE A 476 18.36 14.87 -4.77
CA ILE A 476 18.32 16.28 -4.37
C ILE A 476 18.49 16.28 -2.85
N SER A 477 19.53 16.97 -2.39
CA SER A 477 19.78 17.30 -0.99
C SER A 477 19.00 18.54 -0.63
#